data_AF-F9Q8K2-F1
#
_entry.id   AF-F9Q8K2-F1
#
_cell.length_a   1.000
_cell.length_b   1.000
_cell.length_c   1.000
_cell.angle_alpha   90.00
_cell.angle_beta   90.00
_cell.angle_gamma   90.00
#
_symmetry.space_group_name_H-M   'P 1'
#
loop_
_entity.id
_entity.type
_entity.pdbx_description
1 polymer ?
#
loop_
_entity_poly.entity_id
_entity_poly.type
_entity_poly.pdbx_seq_one_letter_code
_entity_poly.pdbx_strand_id
1 'polypeptide(L)'
;MDLHNIREDYSKQSLSKEDCAADPLTQFEQWLQEAIKAQVNEPTAVNVATVNEDGRPSSRIVLLKEVNAQGFVFSPIITAVKAAPLAISLLWQ
;
A
#
# COMPACT_ATOMS: atom_id res chain seq x y z
N MET A 1 -13.08 -10.82 30.58
CA MET A 1 -13.34 -10.97 29.14
C MET A 1 -12.12 -11.64 28.54
N ASP A 2 -12.25 -12.88 28.10
CA ASP A 2 -11.15 -13.65 27.51
C ASP A 2 -11.06 -13.30 26.01
N LEU A 3 -9.89 -12.82 25.58
CA LEU A 3 -9.63 -12.30 24.23
C LEU A 3 -8.89 -13.32 23.35
N HIS A 4 -8.63 -14.54 23.82
CA HIS A 4 -7.91 -15.53 23.02
C HIS A 4 -8.73 -16.03 21.82
N ASN A 5 -10.06 -16.06 21.92
CA ASN A 5 -10.96 -16.63 20.90
C ASN A 5 -11.48 -15.62 19.86
N ILE A 6 -11.05 -14.34 19.90
CA ILE A 6 -11.46 -13.31 18.91
C ILE A 6 -10.47 -13.15 17.76
N ARG A 7 -9.37 -13.90 17.76
CA ARG A 7 -8.33 -13.77 16.74
C ARG A 7 -8.72 -14.58 15.51
N GLU A 8 -8.65 -13.93 14.35
CA GLU A 8 -8.70 -14.62 13.08
C GLU A 8 -7.52 -15.59 12.98
N ASP A 9 -7.77 -16.80 12.47
CA ASP A 9 -6.71 -17.75 12.17
C ASP A 9 -5.99 -17.30 10.88
N TYR A 10 -4.73 -16.91 11.03
CA TYR A 10 -3.88 -16.41 9.93
C TYR A 10 -3.17 -17.53 9.16
N SER A 11 -3.50 -18.81 9.38
CA SER A 11 -2.86 -19.97 8.74
C SER A 11 -3.34 -20.29 7.32
N LYS A 12 -4.02 -19.35 6.64
CA LYS A 12 -4.72 -19.62 5.38
C LYS A 12 -3.81 -20.12 4.26
N GLN A 13 -2.59 -19.61 4.15
CA GLN A 13 -1.58 -20.01 3.15
C GLN A 13 -0.15 -19.76 3.66
N SER A 14 0.82 -20.48 3.10
CA SER A 14 2.26 -20.27 3.33
C SER A 14 2.90 -19.64 2.10
N LEU A 15 3.90 -18.78 2.31
CA LEU A 15 4.69 -18.15 1.24
C LEU A 15 6.13 -18.65 1.33
N SER A 16 6.63 -19.31 0.29
CA SER A 16 8.04 -19.67 0.14
C SER A 16 8.74 -18.72 -0.84
N LYS A 17 10.08 -18.69 -0.83
CA LYS A 17 10.82 -17.83 -1.79
C LYS A 17 10.74 -18.38 -3.20
N GLU A 18 10.62 -19.69 -3.30
CA GLU A 18 10.55 -20.45 -4.54
C GLU A 18 9.24 -20.18 -5.28
N ASP A 19 8.17 -19.84 -4.54
CA ASP A 19 6.86 -19.50 -5.09
C ASP A 19 6.74 -18.01 -5.48
N CYS A 20 7.72 -17.17 -5.12
CA CYS A 20 7.69 -15.75 -5.44
C CYS A 20 8.18 -15.47 -6.87
N ALA A 21 7.52 -14.53 -7.54
CA ALA A 21 8.04 -13.93 -8.76
C ALA A 21 9.41 -13.27 -8.49
N ALA A 22 10.29 -13.32 -9.49
CA ALA A 22 11.62 -12.73 -9.38
C ALA A 22 11.58 -11.19 -9.27
N ASP A 23 10.59 -10.57 -9.91
CA ASP A 23 10.34 -9.14 -9.82
C ASP A 23 9.28 -8.84 -8.73
N PRO A 24 9.58 -7.99 -7.74
CA PRO A 24 8.66 -7.68 -6.65
C PRO A 24 7.39 -6.95 -7.10
N LEU A 25 7.45 -6.13 -8.17
CA LEU A 25 6.26 -5.46 -8.68
C LEU A 25 5.30 -6.48 -9.33
N THR A 26 5.85 -7.42 -10.10
CA THR A 26 5.10 -8.57 -10.62
C THR A 26 4.46 -9.37 -9.49
N GLN A 27 5.18 -9.65 -8.39
CA GLN A 27 4.61 -10.35 -7.24
C GLN A 27 3.46 -9.56 -6.60
N PHE A 28 3.61 -8.25 -6.45
CA PHE A 28 2.58 -7.39 -5.90
C PHE A 28 1.32 -7.39 -6.77
N GLU A 29 1.47 -7.27 -8.09
CA GLU A 29 0.35 -7.30 -9.02
C GLU A 29 -0.46 -8.60 -8.92
N GLN A 30 0.22 -9.74 -8.76
CA GLN A 30 -0.43 -11.03 -8.52
C GLN A 30 -1.29 -11.00 -7.25
N TRP A 31 -0.74 -10.53 -6.12
CA TRP A 31 -1.49 -10.44 -4.87
C TRP A 31 -2.66 -9.44 -4.94
N LEU A 32 -2.48 -8.31 -5.62
CA LEU A 32 -3.58 -7.36 -5.82
C LEU A 32 -4.70 -7.98 -6.65
N GLN A 33 -4.37 -8.71 -7.71
CA GLN A 33 -5.35 -9.43 -8.52
C GLN A 33 -6.07 -10.53 -7.72
N GLU A 34 -5.36 -11.26 -6.86
CA GLU A 34 -5.96 -12.25 -5.95
C GLU A 34 -6.93 -11.60 -4.97
N ALA A 35 -6.54 -10.48 -4.34
CA ALA A 35 -7.41 -9.73 -3.43
C ALA A 35 -8.67 -9.20 -4.13
N ILE A 36 -8.54 -8.71 -5.37
CA ILE A 36 -9.68 -8.28 -6.19
C ILE A 36 -10.60 -9.48 -6.51
N LYS A 37 -10.04 -10.61 -6.95
CA LYS A 37 -10.81 -11.83 -7.25
C LYS A 37 -11.52 -12.37 -6.00
N ALA A 38 -10.88 -12.27 -4.84
CA ALA A 38 -11.44 -12.66 -3.55
C ALA A 38 -12.44 -11.63 -2.99
N GLN A 39 -12.69 -10.52 -3.69
CA GLN A 39 -13.59 -9.45 -3.27
C GLN A 39 -13.25 -8.88 -1.88
N VAL A 40 -11.95 -8.77 -1.59
CA VAL A 40 -11.48 -8.09 -0.37
C VAL A 40 -11.99 -6.65 -0.39
N ASN A 41 -12.43 -6.15 0.77
CA ASN A 41 -12.91 -4.79 0.90
C ASN A 41 -11.75 -3.79 0.70
N GLU A 42 -11.94 -2.82 -0.19
CA GLU A 42 -10.97 -1.75 -0.49
C GLU A 42 -9.54 -2.24 -0.78
N PRO A 43 -9.31 -3.13 -1.77
CA PRO A 43 -8.02 -3.78 -2.00
C PRO A 43 -6.93 -2.81 -2.51
N THR A 44 -7.33 -1.60 -2.95
CA THR A 44 -6.42 -0.53 -3.40
C THR A 44 -6.18 0.53 -2.33
N ALA A 45 -6.83 0.44 -1.16
CA ALA A 45 -6.58 1.35 -0.06
C ALA A 45 -5.27 0.97 0.64
N VAL A 46 -4.34 1.92 0.72
CA VAL A 46 -3.02 1.72 1.31
C VAL A 46 -2.74 2.74 2.39
N ASN A 47 -2.01 2.35 3.43
CA ASN A 47 -1.50 3.28 4.44
C ASN A 47 -0.10 3.76 4.05
N VAL A 48 0.03 5.05 3.76
CA VAL A 48 1.31 5.68 3.44
C VAL A 48 1.79 6.48 4.65
N ALA A 49 2.98 6.11 5.15
CA ALA A 49 3.68 6.82 6.19
C ALA A 49 4.82 7.67 5.61
N THR A 50 4.93 8.92 6.05
CA THR A 50 6.00 9.85 5.66
C THR A 50 6.58 10.52 6.90
N VAL A 51 7.87 10.82 6.85
CA VAL A 51 8.57 11.56 7.90
C VAL A 51 9.00 12.91 7.32
N ASN A 52 8.71 13.99 8.04
CA ASN A 52 9.15 15.34 7.65
C ASN A 52 10.59 15.61 8.14
N GLU A 53 11.14 16.77 7.82
CA GLU A 53 12.51 17.16 8.21
C GLU A 53 12.73 17.16 9.73
N ASP A 54 11.67 17.39 10.52
CA ASP A 54 11.70 17.36 11.98
C ASP A 54 11.72 15.93 12.55
N GLY A 55 11.73 14.89 11.70
CA GLY A 55 11.72 13.49 12.12
C GLY A 55 10.37 13.01 12.65
N ARG A 56 9.28 13.78 12.46
CA ARG A 56 7.96 13.40 12.95
C ARG A 56 7.21 12.54 11.92
N PRO A 57 6.91 11.26 12.23
CA PRO A 57 6.13 10.42 11.33
C PRO A 57 4.67 10.86 11.29
N SER A 58 4.08 10.78 10.10
CA SER A 58 2.64 10.93 9.87
C SER A 58 2.19 9.86 8.87
N SER A 59 0.98 9.34 9.02
CA SER A 59 0.44 8.31 8.15
C SER A 59 -1.00 8.61 7.74
N ARG A 60 -1.39 8.18 6.54
CA ARG A 60 -2.76 8.34 6.04
C ARG A 60 -3.14 7.23 5.06
N ILE A 61 -4.45 7.00 4.94
CA ILE A 61 -5.00 6.13 3.89
C ILE A 61 -5.08 6.90 2.58
N VAL A 62 -4.56 6.31 1.50
CA VAL A 62 -4.68 6.82 0.12
C VAL A 62 -5.07 5.67 -0.80
N LEU A 63 -5.53 6.00 -2.01
CA LEU A 63 -5.89 5.01 -3.02
C LEU A 63 -4.76 4.84 -4.03
N LEU A 64 -4.32 3.59 -4.20
CA LEU A 64 -3.46 3.14 -5.29
C LEU A 64 -4.27 3.18 -6.60
N LYS A 65 -3.73 3.89 -7.59
CA LYS A 65 -4.34 4.05 -8.92
C LYS A 65 -3.71 3.13 -9.96
N GLU A 66 -2.40 2.94 -9.88
CA GLU A 66 -1.62 2.20 -10.87
C GLU A 66 -0.37 1.63 -10.23
N VAL A 67 0.06 0.47 -10.73
CA VAL A 67 1.39 -0.10 -10.53
C VAL A 67 2.03 -0.19 -11.91
N ASN A 68 3.24 0.32 -12.05
CA ASN A 68 4.00 0.24 -13.29
C ASN A 68 5.48 0.01 -13.00
N ALA A 69 6.30 -0.08 -14.04
CA ALA A 69 7.73 -0.36 -13.93
C ALA A 69 8.52 0.68 -13.09
N GLN A 70 7.98 1.88 -12.84
CA GLN A 70 8.58 2.88 -11.96
C GLN A 70 8.08 2.81 -10.51
N GLY A 71 7.07 1.99 -10.23
CA GLY A 71 6.54 1.75 -8.89
C GLY A 71 5.05 2.05 -8.78
N PHE A 72 4.65 2.63 -7.65
CA PHE A 72 3.26 2.83 -7.27
C PHE A 72 2.80 4.27 -7.54
N VAL A 73 1.65 4.42 -8.18
CA VAL A 73 1.01 5.73 -8.41
C VAL A 73 -0.22 5.85 -7.53
N PHE A 74 -0.25 6.89 -6.70
CA PHE A 74 -1.35 7.17 -5.79
C PHE A 74 -2.16 8.39 -6.25
N SER A 75 -3.40 8.47 -5.78
CA SER A 75 -4.19 9.71 -5.95
C SER A 75 -3.49 10.90 -5.28
N PRO A 76 -3.46 12.09 -5.92
CA PRO A 76 -2.84 13.28 -5.33
C PRO A 76 -3.58 13.69 -4.06
N ILE A 77 -2.80 14.11 -3.06
CA ILE A 77 -3.29 14.47 -1.74
C ILE A 77 -3.44 15.99 -1.69
N ILE A 78 -4.65 16.50 -1.46
CA ILE A 78 -4.85 17.92 -1.15
C ILE A 78 -4.54 18.12 0.33
N THR A 79 -3.39 18.71 0.67
CA THR A 79 -3.04 19.05 2.05
C THR A 79 -3.23 20.56 2.26
N ALA A 80 -4.18 20.96 3.13
CA ALA A 80 -4.45 22.36 3.46
C ALA A 80 -3.51 22.93 4.56
N VAL A 81 -2.38 22.29 4.82
CA VAL A 81 -1.38 22.78 5.77
C VAL A 81 -0.05 22.85 5.03
N LYS A 82 0.48 24.07 4.94
CA LYS A 82 1.78 24.43 4.36
C LYS A 82 2.88 23.53 4.95
N ALA A 83 3.14 22.39 4.32
CA ALA A 83 4.30 21.55 4.57
C ALA A 83 5.04 21.41 3.25
N ALA A 84 6.33 21.71 3.30
CA ALA A 84 7.23 21.81 2.16
C ALA A 84 7.16 20.59 1.22
N PRO A 85 7.42 20.77 -0.08
CA PRO A 85 7.18 19.76 -1.09
C PRO A 85 8.24 18.65 -0.98
N LEU A 86 7.84 17.48 -0.48
CA LEU A 86 8.55 16.24 -0.81
C LEU A 86 8.08 15.82 -2.20
N ALA A 87 9.03 15.78 -3.14
CA ALA A 87 8.85 15.57 -4.56
C ALA A 87 8.01 14.33 -4.89
N ILE A 88 6.72 14.53 -5.10
CA ILE A 88 5.95 13.81 -6.11
C ILE A 88 5.89 14.79 -7.28
N SER A 89 6.86 14.69 -8.20
CA SER A 89 6.96 15.56 -9.37
C SER A 89 5.84 15.21 -10.35
N LEU A 90 4.63 15.72 -10.10
CA LEU A 90 3.54 15.75 -11.07
C LEU A 90 3.83 16.87 -12.07
N LEU A 91 4.63 16.57 -13.08
CA LEU A 91 4.65 17.33 -14.32
C LEU A 91 3.43 16.90 -15.13
N TRP A 92 2.37 17.71 -15.06
CA TRP A 92 1.36 17.74 -16.12
C TRP A 92 1.93 18.58 -17.28
N GLN A 93 2.18 17.94 -18.42
CA GLN A 93 1.88 18.51 -19.73
C GLN A 93 0.85 17.60 -20.39
#